data_AF-A0A1G0NX99-F1
#
_entry.id   AF-A0A1G0NX99-F1
#
_cell.length_a   1.000
_cell.length_b   1.000
_cell.length_c   1.000
_cell.angle_alpha   90.00
_cell.angle_beta   90.00
_cell.angle_gamma   90.00
#
_symmetry.space_group_name_H-M   'P 1'
#
loop_
_entity.id
_entity.type
_entity.pdbx_description
1 polymer ?
#
loop_
_entity_poly.entity_id
_entity_poly.type
_entity_poly.pdbx_seq_one_letter_code
_entity_poly.pdbx_strand_id
1 'polypeptide(L)'
;MRYIYFDETEFGNDSQFIGYGALVCEPEVSKFVILEAMKNLIHDLDIKSPKTKKLDDETILRGYFHASEDSKNAHSYLCGSLSKNIKGLYRADIFAKNQNNKKSGKRLDLASTLCSMKGLNTREEIVAIFEQRDNLKLEHLKLSFDRLHEVLFKSCYDYPLIPAFFPKINFKIVDKNEPGVQCIDFLLWATQRKYLGKDGWYNRIKSRNGYEFENNRQEWKSVHLELNTNFKDAISFYRLGDYDREIDNIINNEILTQILFNAIKVISYCYLNNLPSSLSYIREDLNYLYKNKINEEANGYIQKLAKVFLILFDTLPLIESSTSQKEKEFLIASKKYLALTLHKSLIHSANTTDFLSEVRKLNIRRNPELFN
;
A
#
# COMPACT_ATOMS: atom_id res chain seq x y z
N MET A 1 -4.25 6.59 12.17
CA MET A 1 -5.08 5.72 11.29
C MET A 1 -5.26 6.39 9.94
N ARG A 2 -5.07 5.64 8.85
CA ARG A 2 -5.14 6.09 7.45
C ARG A 2 -6.28 5.39 6.71
N TYR A 3 -6.92 6.08 5.79
CA TYR A 3 -8.02 5.56 4.98
C TYR A 3 -7.59 5.50 3.51
N ILE A 4 -7.92 4.41 2.82
CA ILE A 4 -7.66 4.27 1.38
C ILE A 4 -8.96 3.85 0.70
N TYR A 5 -9.44 4.67 -0.21
CA TYR A 5 -10.60 4.38 -1.04
C TYR A 5 -10.12 3.91 -2.41
N PHE A 6 -10.61 2.75 -2.84
CA PHE A 6 -10.26 2.16 -4.12
C PHE A 6 -11.45 2.16 -5.06
N ASP A 7 -11.17 2.41 -6.33
CA ASP A 7 -12.11 2.20 -7.41
C ASP A 7 -11.38 1.69 -8.65
N GLU A 8 -12.10 1.00 -9.51
CA GLU A 8 -11.57 0.43 -10.74
C GLU A 8 -12.57 0.62 -11.88
N THR A 9 -12.07 0.66 -13.10
CA THR A 9 -12.92 0.98 -14.25
C THR A 9 -12.37 0.35 -15.50
N GLU A 10 -13.27 0.09 -16.44
CA GLU A 10 -12.90 -0.19 -17.82
C GLU A 10 -13.48 0.92 -18.71
N PHE A 11 -12.72 1.40 -19.69
CA PHE A 11 -13.12 2.55 -20.48
C PHE A 11 -12.48 2.59 -21.86
N GLY A 12 -12.91 3.55 -22.68
CA GLY A 12 -12.55 3.64 -24.10
C GLY A 12 -13.45 2.79 -24.99
N ASN A 13 -13.21 2.82 -26.30
CA ASN A 13 -13.97 2.02 -27.26
C ASN A 13 -13.77 0.54 -26.93
N ASP A 14 -14.86 -0.23 -26.88
CA ASP A 14 -14.86 -1.66 -26.54
C ASP A 14 -14.11 -2.00 -25.23
N SER A 15 -14.13 -1.08 -24.25
CA SER A 15 -13.42 -1.23 -22.97
C SER A 15 -11.93 -1.54 -23.15
N GLN A 16 -11.26 -0.87 -24.09
CA GLN A 16 -9.85 -1.09 -24.40
C GLN A 16 -8.85 -0.65 -23.31
N PHE A 17 -9.29 0.00 -22.24
CA PHE A 17 -8.43 0.42 -21.12
C PHE A 17 -8.97 -0.09 -19.79
N ILE A 18 -8.07 -0.33 -18.84
CA ILE A 18 -8.37 -0.54 -17.42
C ILE A 18 -7.73 0.59 -16.64
N GLY A 19 -8.48 1.17 -15.71
CA GLY A 19 -7.96 2.10 -14.72
C GLY A 19 -8.20 1.57 -13.32
N TYR A 20 -7.23 1.82 -12.43
CA TYR A 20 -7.37 1.59 -11.01
C TYR A 20 -6.98 2.86 -10.27
N GLY A 21 -7.77 3.28 -9.30
CA GLY A 21 -7.56 4.49 -8.52
C GLY A 21 -7.49 4.19 -7.02
N ALA A 22 -6.64 4.93 -6.33
CA ALA A 22 -6.59 4.98 -4.88
C ALA A 22 -6.59 6.44 -4.39
N LEU A 23 -7.48 6.75 -3.45
CA LEU A 23 -7.49 8.00 -2.70
C LEU A 23 -7.09 7.69 -1.25
N VAL A 24 -5.90 8.14 -0.86
CA VAL A 24 -5.37 8.01 0.50
C VAL A 24 -5.70 9.27 1.28
N CYS A 25 -6.35 9.14 2.44
CA CYS A 25 -6.78 10.26 3.27
C CYS A 25 -6.45 10.07 4.76
N GLU A 26 -6.11 11.19 5.41
CA GLU A 26 -5.98 11.34 6.85
C GLU A 26 -6.57 12.72 7.22
N PRO A 27 -7.78 12.83 7.82
CA PRO A 27 -8.69 11.77 8.31
C PRO A 27 -9.59 11.13 7.22
N GLU A 28 -10.55 10.30 7.62
CA GLU A 28 -11.62 9.73 6.77
C GLU A 28 -12.37 10.83 5.98
N VAL A 29 -12.82 10.51 4.76
CA VAL A 29 -13.58 11.47 3.94
C VAL A 29 -14.93 11.73 4.58
N SER A 30 -15.14 12.98 5.04
CA SER A 30 -16.36 13.38 5.73
C SER A 30 -17.58 13.39 4.80
N LYS A 31 -18.74 12.96 5.33
CA LYS A 31 -20.06 13.12 4.68
C LYS A 31 -20.36 14.56 4.29
N PHE A 32 -19.74 15.54 4.98
CA PHE A 32 -19.87 16.95 4.64
C PHE A 32 -19.48 17.26 3.19
N VAL A 33 -18.51 16.54 2.60
CA VAL A 33 -18.10 16.75 1.20
C VAL A 33 -19.28 16.54 0.26
N ILE A 34 -20.02 15.44 0.45
CA ILE A 34 -21.17 15.09 -0.38
C ILE A 34 -22.37 15.98 -0.05
N LEU A 35 -22.62 16.26 1.22
CA LEU A 35 -23.73 17.12 1.64
C LEU A 35 -23.60 18.56 1.14
N GLU A 36 -22.40 19.14 1.17
CA GLU A 36 -22.14 20.48 0.60
C GLU A 36 -22.39 20.48 -0.91
N ALA A 37 -21.89 19.48 -1.63
CA ALA A 37 -22.10 19.36 -3.06
C ALA A 37 -23.58 19.18 -3.42
N MET A 38 -24.30 18.31 -2.71
CA MET A 38 -25.73 18.06 -2.92
C MET A 38 -26.56 19.29 -2.60
N LYS A 39 -26.26 19.98 -1.50
CA LYS A 39 -26.94 21.24 -1.15
C LYS A 39 -26.76 22.27 -2.26
N ASN A 40 -25.56 22.41 -2.80
CA ASN A 40 -25.32 23.39 -3.86
C ASN A 40 -26.01 22.99 -5.17
N LEU A 41 -26.06 21.70 -5.51
CA LEU A 41 -26.79 21.20 -6.67
C LEU A 41 -28.30 21.51 -6.60
N ILE A 42 -28.92 21.27 -5.44
CA ILE A 42 -30.35 21.55 -5.20
C ILE A 42 -30.68 23.05 -5.41
N HIS A 43 -29.75 23.94 -5.10
CA HIS A 43 -29.93 25.39 -5.20
C HIS A 43 -29.30 25.99 -6.47
N ASP A 44 -28.87 25.16 -7.42
CA ASP A 44 -28.29 25.61 -8.68
C ASP A 44 -29.34 26.35 -9.53
N LEU A 45 -28.99 27.54 -10.05
CA LEU A 45 -29.92 28.35 -10.85
C LEU A 45 -30.24 27.71 -12.21
N ASP A 46 -29.30 26.94 -12.74
CA ASP A 46 -29.39 26.20 -14.00
C ASP A 46 -30.01 24.80 -13.83
N ILE A 47 -30.45 24.40 -12.63
CA ILE A 47 -31.11 23.11 -12.38
C ILE A 47 -32.37 22.91 -13.26
N LYS A 48 -32.99 24.01 -13.70
CA LYS A 48 -34.15 24.00 -14.60
C LYS A 48 -33.79 23.88 -16.08
N SER A 49 -32.49 23.90 -16.41
CA SER A 49 -32.01 23.79 -17.79
C SER A 49 -32.43 22.44 -18.39
N PRO A 50 -33.11 22.42 -19.56
CA PRO A 50 -33.56 21.17 -20.18
C PRO A 50 -32.43 20.17 -20.46
N LYS A 51 -31.17 20.64 -20.55
CA LYS A 51 -30.00 19.81 -20.85
C LYS A 51 -29.46 19.02 -19.66
N THR A 52 -29.70 19.47 -18.43
CA THR A 52 -29.13 18.86 -17.21
C THR A 52 -30.20 18.44 -16.21
N LYS A 53 -31.40 19.04 -16.25
CA LYS A 53 -32.49 18.82 -15.30
C LYS A 53 -32.75 17.35 -14.97
N LYS A 54 -32.91 16.49 -15.99
CA LYS A 54 -33.22 15.07 -15.76
C LYS A 54 -32.14 14.38 -14.92
N LEU A 55 -30.87 14.57 -15.28
CA LEU A 55 -29.75 13.93 -14.57
C LEU A 55 -29.54 14.56 -13.18
N ASP A 56 -29.76 15.87 -13.04
CA ASP A 56 -29.70 16.56 -11.75
C ASP A 56 -30.81 16.06 -10.80
N ASP A 57 -32.06 15.95 -11.29
CA ASP A 57 -33.21 15.41 -10.54
C ASP A 57 -32.96 13.95 -10.12
N GLU A 58 -32.41 13.12 -11.02
CA GLU A 58 -32.03 11.73 -10.72
C GLU A 58 -30.92 11.64 -9.66
N THR A 59 -29.88 12.49 -9.75
CA THR A 59 -28.80 12.57 -8.76
C THR A 59 -29.32 12.96 -7.38
N ILE A 60 -30.20 13.97 -7.33
CA ILE A 60 -30.80 14.45 -6.07
C ILE A 60 -31.71 13.37 -5.46
N LEU A 61 -32.55 12.73 -6.27
CA LEU A 61 -33.45 11.67 -5.81
C LEU A 61 -32.67 10.48 -5.26
N ARG A 62 -31.58 10.10 -5.93
CA ARG A 62 -30.72 8.98 -5.55
C ARG A 62 -29.89 9.27 -4.30
N GLY A 63 -29.57 10.54 -4.04
CA GLY A 63 -28.90 10.99 -2.81
C GLY A 63 -27.38 10.79 -2.80
N TYR A 64 -26.79 10.34 -3.91
CA TYR A 64 -25.33 10.18 -4.08
C TYR A 64 -24.89 10.50 -5.52
N PHE A 65 -23.61 10.84 -5.67
CA PHE A 65 -22.98 11.12 -6.96
C PHE A 65 -22.43 9.84 -7.61
N HIS A 66 -22.58 9.74 -8.93
CA HIS A 66 -21.99 8.69 -9.76
C HIS A 66 -21.45 9.32 -11.07
N ALA A 67 -20.14 9.33 -11.25
CA ALA A 67 -19.49 10.20 -12.25
C ALA A 67 -19.93 9.94 -13.71
N SER A 68 -20.28 8.70 -14.08
CA SER A 68 -20.83 8.39 -15.41
C SER A 68 -22.32 8.72 -15.61
N GLU A 69 -23.09 8.87 -14.53
CA GLU A 69 -24.55 9.11 -14.57
C GLU A 69 -24.91 10.57 -14.26
N ASP A 70 -23.98 11.31 -13.66
CA ASP A 70 -24.22 12.66 -13.20
C ASP A 70 -24.10 13.71 -14.33
N SER A 71 -24.82 14.82 -14.15
CA SER A 71 -24.75 15.97 -15.05
C SER A 71 -23.46 16.79 -14.82
N LYS A 72 -23.20 17.73 -15.74
CA LYS A 72 -22.09 18.69 -15.58
C LYS A 72 -22.25 19.59 -14.34
N ASN A 73 -23.48 19.87 -13.89
CA ASN A 73 -23.71 20.68 -12.69
C ASN A 73 -23.32 19.87 -11.45
N ALA A 74 -23.79 18.63 -11.35
CA ALA A 74 -23.41 17.70 -10.28
C ALA A 74 -21.89 17.51 -10.20
N HIS A 75 -21.21 17.27 -11.33
CA HIS A 75 -19.73 17.22 -11.39
C HIS A 75 -19.07 18.52 -10.90
N SER A 76 -19.64 19.67 -11.25
CA SER A 76 -19.11 20.99 -10.85
C SER A 76 -19.09 21.14 -9.33
N TYR A 77 -20.20 20.82 -8.67
CA TYR A 77 -20.31 20.94 -7.22
C TYR A 77 -19.52 19.88 -6.47
N LEU A 78 -19.51 18.63 -6.95
CA LEU A 78 -18.68 17.60 -6.36
C LEU A 78 -17.19 17.96 -6.46
N CYS A 79 -16.73 18.37 -7.64
CA CYS A 79 -15.35 18.80 -7.87
C CYS A 79 -14.96 19.98 -6.95
N GLY A 80 -15.85 20.97 -6.81
CA GLY A 80 -15.65 22.13 -5.94
C GLY A 80 -15.54 21.75 -4.46
N SER A 81 -16.46 20.93 -3.97
CA SER A 81 -16.47 20.45 -2.58
C SER A 81 -15.25 19.58 -2.28
N LEU A 82 -14.94 18.63 -3.17
CA LEU A 82 -13.75 17.78 -3.06
C LEU A 82 -12.47 18.62 -2.97
N SER A 83 -12.31 19.57 -3.90
CA SER A 83 -11.15 20.45 -4.00
C SER A 83 -10.98 21.37 -2.80
N LYS A 84 -12.03 21.58 -2.00
CA LYS A 84 -12.01 22.42 -0.79
C LYS A 84 -11.75 21.60 0.48
N ASN A 85 -12.36 20.42 0.56
CA ASN A 85 -12.50 19.71 1.83
C ASN A 85 -11.63 18.45 1.94
N ILE A 86 -11.22 17.83 0.82
CA ILE A 86 -10.40 16.62 0.86
C ILE A 86 -8.93 16.99 1.02
N LYS A 87 -8.30 16.35 2.01
CA LYS A 87 -6.85 16.31 2.20
C LYS A 87 -6.39 14.89 1.92
N GLY A 88 -5.70 14.69 0.80
CA GLY A 88 -5.48 13.35 0.29
C GLY A 88 -4.39 13.24 -0.76
N LEU A 89 -3.94 12.01 -1.00
CA LEU A 89 -3.10 11.65 -2.12
C LEU A 89 -3.95 10.78 -3.03
N TYR A 90 -4.14 11.26 -4.25
CA TYR A 90 -4.78 10.48 -5.28
C TYR A 90 -3.69 9.88 -6.18
N ARG A 91 -3.83 8.58 -6.46
CA ARG A 91 -3.05 7.88 -7.45
C ARG A 91 -4.00 7.11 -8.36
N ALA A 92 -3.73 7.12 -9.66
CA ALA A 92 -4.34 6.17 -10.57
C ALA A 92 -3.33 5.61 -11.56
N ASP A 93 -3.46 4.33 -11.83
CA ASP A 93 -2.68 3.60 -12.82
C ASP A 93 -3.64 3.09 -13.91
N ILE A 94 -3.37 3.50 -15.14
CA ILE A 94 -4.15 3.18 -16.34
C ILE A 94 -3.31 2.32 -17.26
N PHE A 95 -3.88 1.20 -17.73
CA PHE A 95 -3.26 0.32 -18.69
C PHE A 95 -4.16 0.12 -19.91
N ALA A 96 -3.56 0.05 -21.10
CA ALA A 96 -4.21 -0.56 -22.25
C ALA A 96 -4.62 -1.99 -21.92
N LYS A 97 -5.74 -2.50 -22.44
CA LYS A 97 -6.06 -3.92 -22.50
C LYS A 97 -5.52 -4.45 -23.82
N ASN A 98 -4.82 -5.58 -23.76
CA ASN A 98 -4.51 -6.33 -24.96
C ASN A 98 -5.74 -7.17 -25.29
N GLN A 99 -6.01 -7.42 -26.58
CA GLN A 99 -7.10 -8.28 -27.07
C GLN A 99 -7.09 -9.70 -26.45
N ASN A 100 -5.96 -10.13 -25.86
CA ASN A 100 -5.85 -11.37 -25.10
C ASN A 100 -6.29 -11.20 -23.63
N ASN A 101 -7.51 -11.64 -23.31
CA ASN A 101 -8.16 -11.61 -21.98
C ASN A 101 -7.31 -12.15 -20.80
N LYS A 102 -6.31 -13.02 -21.02
CA LYS A 102 -5.43 -13.48 -19.93
C LYS A 102 -4.45 -12.40 -19.42
N LYS A 103 -4.15 -11.38 -20.22
CA LYS A 103 -3.23 -10.29 -19.85
C LYS A 103 -3.96 -9.12 -19.15
N SER A 104 -5.27 -8.98 -19.31
CA SER A 104 -6.05 -7.91 -18.67
C SER A 104 -6.13 -8.09 -17.16
N GLY A 105 -6.39 -9.30 -16.66
CA GLY A 105 -6.37 -9.60 -15.21
C GLY A 105 -5.03 -9.25 -14.56
N LYS A 106 -3.91 -9.62 -15.21
CA LYS A 106 -2.56 -9.26 -14.71
C LYS A 106 -2.31 -7.74 -14.69
N ARG A 107 -2.88 -6.99 -15.64
CA ARG A 107 -2.73 -5.52 -15.69
C ARG A 107 -3.57 -4.84 -14.59
N LEU A 108 -4.76 -5.36 -14.30
CA LEU A 108 -5.56 -4.92 -13.15
C LEU A 108 -4.87 -5.24 -11.83
N ASP A 109 -4.32 -6.45 -11.67
CA ASP A 109 -3.53 -6.84 -10.50
C ASP A 109 -2.32 -5.91 -10.30
N LEU A 110 -1.63 -5.55 -11.40
CA LEU A 110 -0.51 -4.61 -11.34
C LEU A 110 -0.97 -3.20 -10.97
N ALA A 111 -2.04 -2.69 -11.58
CA ALA A 111 -2.59 -1.37 -11.27
C ALA A 111 -3.02 -1.26 -9.80
N SER A 112 -3.73 -2.27 -9.29
CA SER A 112 -4.15 -2.34 -7.89
C SER A 112 -2.96 -2.43 -6.93
N THR A 113 -1.92 -3.22 -7.28
CA THR A 113 -0.65 -3.28 -6.52
C THR A 113 -0.01 -1.90 -6.43
N LEU A 114 0.18 -1.22 -7.57
CA LEU A 114 0.84 0.09 -7.64
C LEU A 114 0.08 1.17 -6.87
N CYS A 115 -1.24 1.18 -6.97
CA CYS A 115 -2.12 2.08 -6.23
C CYS A 115 -2.09 1.79 -4.72
N SER A 116 -2.09 0.52 -4.32
CA SER A 116 -2.06 0.11 -2.91
C SER A 116 -0.74 0.49 -2.22
N MET A 117 0.40 0.35 -2.90
CA MET A 117 1.72 0.65 -2.32
C MET A 117 1.82 2.07 -1.76
N LYS A 118 1.19 3.07 -2.40
CA LYS A 118 1.26 4.45 -1.90
C LYS A 118 0.56 4.61 -0.55
N GLY A 119 -0.53 3.88 -0.34
CA GLY A 119 -1.27 3.88 0.92
C GLY A 119 -0.53 3.15 2.05
N LEU A 120 0.24 2.12 1.72
CA LEU A 120 0.99 1.31 2.69
C LEU A 120 2.18 2.04 3.35
N ASN A 121 2.62 3.19 2.83
CA ASN A 121 3.75 3.95 3.38
C ASN A 121 3.40 4.64 4.72
N THR A 122 3.10 3.87 5.76
CA THR A 122 2.74 4.35 7.10
C THR A 122 2.96 3.29 8.18
N ARG A 123 3.20 3.75 9.41
CA ARG A 123 3.23 2.93 10.63
C ARG A 123 1.85 2.77 11.28
N GLU A 124 0.88 3.55 10.81
CA GLU A 124 -0.48 3.58 11.34
C GLU A 124 -1.34 2.46 10.76
N GLU A 125 -2.38 2.06 11.50
CA GLU A 125 -3.40 1.16 10.94
C GLU A 125 -4.08 1.79 9.71
N ILE A 126 -4.42 0.94 8.76
CA ILE A 126 -5.09 1.29 7.51
C ILE A 126 -6.51 0.74 7.50
N VAL A 127 -7.44 1.54 6.98
CA VAL A 127 -8.77 1.09 6.56
C VAL A 127 -8.83 1.13 5.03
N ALA A 128 -8.83 -0.04 4.40
CA ALA A 128 -8.94 -0.20 2.95
C ALA A 128 -10.41 -0.39 2.57
N ILE A 129 -10.96 0.56 1.81
CA ILE A 129 -12.39 0.71 1.53
C ILE A 129 -12.62 0.48 0.04
N PHE A 130 -13.51 -0.46 -0.27
CA PHE A 130 -13.86 -0.86 -1.62
C PHE A 130 -15.37 -0.71 -1.84
N GLU A 131 -15.76 -0.26 -3.03
CA GLU A 131 -17.15 -0.32 -3.47
C GLU A 131 -17.61 -1.78 -3.64
N GLN A 132 -18.83 -2.09 -3.18
CA GLN A 132 -19.47 -3.38 -3.39
C GLN A 132 -19.72 -3.59 -4.88
N ARG A 133 -19.14 -4.67 -5.43
CA ARG A 133 -19.38 -5.14 -6.80
C ARG A 133 -19.84 -6.60 -6.78
N ASP A 134 -20.46 -7.03 -7.86
CA ASP A 134 -20.91 -8.41 -8.01
C ASP A 134 -19.70 -9.36 -7.84
N ASN A 135 -19.80 -10.26 -6.85
CA ASN A 135 -18.78 -11.26 -6.48
C ASN A 135 -17.53 -10.74 -5.72
N LEU A 136 -17.45 -9.47 -5.32
CA LEU A 136 -16.36 -9.02 -4.46
C LEU A 136 -16.53 -9.60 -3.05
N LYS A 137 -15.54 -10.36 -2.60
CA LYS A 137 -15.50 -10.97 -1.26
C LYS A 137 -14.28 -10.51 -0.48
N LEU A 138 -14.44 -10.38 0.83
CA LEU A 138 -13.38 -9.98 1.76
C LEU A 138 -12.14 -10.88 1.66
N GLU A 139 -12.33 -12.18 1.43
CA GLU A 139 -11.25 -13.15 1.29
C GLU A 139 -10.35 -12.86 0.09
N HIS A 140 -10.94 -12.43 -1.04
CA HIS A 140 -10.17 -12.06 -2.24
C HIS A 140 -9.29 -10.83 -1.98
N LEU A 141 -9.82 -9.85 -1.23
CA LEU A 141 -9.06 -8.65 -0.84
C LEU A 141 -7.88 -9.03 0.06
N LYS A 142 -8.11 -9.88 1.07
CA LYS A 142 -7.05 -10.39 1.95
C LYS A 142 -5.95 -11.08 1.16
N LEU A 143 -6.31 -12.01 0.27
CA LEU A 143 -5.36 -12.72 -0.59
C LEU A 143 -4.56 -11.77 -1.50
N SER A 144 -5.19 -10.72 -2.02
CA SER A 144 -4.50 -9.72 -2.85
C SER A 144 -3.44 -8.96 -2.04
N PHE A 145 -3.78 -8.52 -0.82
CA PHE A 145 -2.84 -7.82 0.06
C PHE A 145 -1.77 -8.76 0.64
N ASP A 146 -2.05 -10.04 0.85
CA ASP A 146 -1.04 -11.03 1.21
C ASP A 146 0.01 -11.17 0.11
N ARG A 147 -0.41 -11.19 -1.16
CA ARG A 147 0.51 -11.18 -2.32
C ARG A 147 1.32 -9.89 -2.39
N LEU A 148 0.69 -8.74 -2.10
CA LEU A 148 1.39 -7.45 -2.03
C LEU A 148 2.45 -7.46 -0.93
N HIS A 149 2.15 -8.00 0.26
CA HIS A 149 3.15 -8.19 1.31
C HIS A 149 4.28 -9.12 0.87
N GLU A 150 4.00 -10.20 0.15
CA GLU A 150 5.07 -11.04 -0.42
C GLU A 150 5.98 -10.29 -1.39
N VAL A 151 5.44 -9.38 -2.20
CA VAL A 151 6.24 -8.50 -3.07
C VAL A 151 7.08 -7.54 -2.24
N LEU A 152 6.51 -6.93 -1.19
CA LEU A 152 7.24 -6.03 -0.30
C LEU A 152 8.38 -6.76 0.43
N PHE A 153 8.15 -7.96 0.96
CA PHE A 153 9.20 -8.76 1.59
C PHE A 153 10.35 -9.05 0.63
N LYS A 154 10.06 -9.40 -0.63
CA LYS A 154 11.10 -9.60 -1.66
C LYS A 154 11.85 -8.31 -1.96
N SER A 155 11.14 -7.19 -2.06
CA SER A 155 11.74 -5.89 -2.35
C SER A 155 12.73 -5.43 -1.27
N CYS A 156 12.58 -5.88 -0.02
CA CYS A 156 13.56 -5.63 1.04
C CYS A 156 14.94 -6.24 0.76
N TYR A 157 15.02 -7.28 -0.08
CA TYR A 157 16.29 -7.84 -0.53
C TYR A 157 16.88 -7.05 -1.70
N ASP A 158 16.06 -6.73 -2.70
CA ASP A 158 16.50 -6.02 -3.90
C ASP A 158 16.84 -4.55 -3.62
N TYR A 159 16.09 -3.93 -2.71
CA TYR A 159 16.15 -2.52 -2.38
C TYR A 159 16.11 -2.29 -0.86
N PRO A 160 17.12 -2.74 -0.09
CA PRO A 160 17.10 -2.70 1.37
C PRO A 160 17.05 -1.28 1.95
N LEU A 161 17.53 -0.29 1.19
CA LEU A 161 17.48 1.14 1.52
C LEU A 161 16.11 1.78 1.32
N ILE A 162 15.13 1.07 0.74
CA ILE A 162 13.75 1.55 0.65
C ILE A 162 12.99 1.02 1.88
N PRO A 163 12.41 1.89 2.71
CA PRO A 163 11.55 1.46 3.82
C PRO A 163 10.36 0.64 3.31
N ALA A 164 10.06 -0.46 4.01
CA ALA A 164 8.92 -1.31 3.74
C ALA A 164 8.07 -1.42 4.99
N PHE A 165 6.87 -0.86 4.94
CA PHE A 165 5.93 -0.89 6.05
C PHE A 165 4.88 -1.98 5.84
N PHE A 166 4.47 -2.57 6.96
CA PHE A 166 3.46 -3.62 7.01
C PHE A 166 2.40 -3.19 8.05
N PRO A 167 1.59 -2.18 7.74
CA PRO A 167 0.54 -1.73 8.66
C PRO A 167 -0.56 -2.79 8.80
N LYS A 168 -1.27 -2.80 9.92
CA LYS A 168 -2.50 -3.59 10.05
C LYS A 168 -3.55 -3.04 9.08
N ILE A 169 -4.14 -3.92 8.28
CA ILE A 169 -5.13 -3.54 7.25
C ILE A 169 -6.50 -4.06 7.66
N ASN A 170 -7.42 -3.14 7.88
CA ASN A 170 -8.83 -3.42 8.09
C ASN A 170 -9.57 -3.19 6.76
N PHE A 171 -10.28 -4.20 6.28
CA PHE A 171 -11.00 -4.11 5.01
C PHE A 171 -12.47 -3.78 5.24
N LYS A 172 -13.02 -2.88 4.42
CA LYS A 172 -14.45 -2.59 4.36
C LYS A 172 -14.93 -2.69 2.91
N ILE A 173 -16.04 -3.38 2.70
CA ILE A 173 -16.80 -3.32 1.45
C ILE A 173 -18.05 -2.50 1.77
N VAL A 174 -18.25 -1.43 1.02
CA VAL A 174 -19.28 -0.41 1.27
C VAL A 174 -20.10 -0.15 0.00
N ASP A 175 -21.25 0.48 0.13
CA ASP A 175 -22.05 0.89 -1.01
C ASP A 175 -21.57 2.22 -1.61
N LYS A 176 -22.20 2.66 -2.71
CA LYS A 176 -21.91 3.95 -3.37
C LYS A 176 -22.22 5.16 -2.49
N ASN A 177 -22.97 5.00 -1.38
CA ASN A 177 -23.30 6.11 -0.49
C ASN A 177 -22.09 6.57 0.33
N GLU A 178 -21.02 5.77 0.39
CA GLU A 178 -19.82 6.14 1.12
C GLU A 178 -19.11 7.35 0.46
N PRO A 179 -18.89 8.47 1.19
CA PRO A 179 -18.35 9.71 0.61
C PRO A 179 -17.05 9.55 -0.15
N GLY A 180 -16.11 8.78 0.41
CA GLY A 180 -14.81 8.57 -0.21
C GLY A 180 -14.90 7.73 -1.48
N VAL A 181 -15.87 6.81 -1.59
CA VAL A 181 -16.14 6.03 -2.82
C VAL A 181 -16.61 6.95 -3.94
N GLN A 182 -17.56 7.85 -3.67
CA GLN A 182 -18.02 8.85 -4.66
C GLN A 182 -16.89 9.77 -5.12
N CYS A 183 -15.98 10.11 -4.21
CA CYS A 183 -14.84 10.97 -4.50
C CYS A 183 -13.79 10.26 -5.37
N ILE A 184 -13.43 9.02 -5.06
CA ILE A 184 -12.48 8.26 -5.89
C ILE A 184 -13.07 7.94 -7.27
N ASP A 185 -14.37 7.64 -7.36
CA ASP A 185 -15.10 7.44 -8.62
C ASP A 185 -14.98 8.67 -9.53
N PHE A 186 -15.24 9.87 -8.99
CA PHE A 186 -15.09 11.12 -9.75
C PHE A 186 -13.64 11.39 -10.18
N LEU A 187 -12.67 11.20 -9.27
CA LEU A 187 -11.25 11.44 -9.57
C LEU A 187 -10.74 10.48 -10.66
N LEU A 188 -11.08 9.21 -10.54
CA LEU A 188 -10.74 8.18 -11.50
C LEU A 188 -11.38 8.48 -12.85
N TRP A 189 -12.68 8.80 -12.88
CA TRP A 189 -13.39 9.20 -14.09
C TRP A 189 -12.77 10.43 -14.77
N ALA A 190 -12.46 11.49 -14.03
CA ALA A 190 -11.84 12.69 -14.58
C ALA A 190 -10.47 12.39 -15.20
N THR A 191 -9.70 11.50 -14.55
CA THR A 191 -8.39 11.04 -15.03
C THR A 191 -8.50 10.24 -16.33
N GLN A 192 -9.45 9.32 -16.41
CA GLN A 192 -9.74 8.56 -17.64
C GLN A 192 -10.11 9.49 -18.80
N ARG A 193 -10.94 10.50 -18.53
CA ARG A 193 -11.35 11.46 -19.56
C ARG A 193 -10.17 12.24 -20.08
N LYS A 194 -9.27 12.69 -19.21
CA LYS A 194 -8.01 13.30 -19.63
C LYS A 194 -7.17 12.34 -20.48
N TYR A 195 -7.08 11.08 -20.11
CA TYR A 195 -6.39 10.06 -20.90
C TYR A 195 -6.96 9.96 -22.33
N LEU A 196 -8.29 10.10 -22.48
CA LEU A 196 -8.98 10.16 -23.77
C LEU A 196 -8.98 11.55 -24.45
N GLY A 197 -8.14 12.48 -24.00
CA GLY A 197 -8.05 13.84 -24.57
C GLY A 197 -9.16 14.81 -24.14
N LYS A 198 -9.97 14.47 -23.15
CA LYS A 198 -11.05 15.31 -22.58
C LYS A 198 -10.68 15.76 -21.16
N ASP A 199 -9.68 16.64 -21.06
CA ASP A 199 -9.03 17.06 -19.82
C ASP A 199 -9.80 18.09 -18.96
N GLY A 200 -10.88 18.68 -19.49
CA GLY A 200 -11.59 19.78 -18.83
C GLY A 200 -11.99 19.54 -17.37
N TRP A 201 -12.38 18.32 -17.00
CA TRP A 201 -12.69 17.99 -15.60
C TRP A 201 -11.45 17.74 -14.75
N TYR A 202 -10.43 17.11 -15.33
CA TYR A 202 -9.17 16.89 -14.65
C TYR A 202 -8.51 18.21 -14.25
N ASN A 203 -8.46 19.17 -15.17
CA ASN A 203 -7.85 20.48 -14.94
C ASN A 203 -8.61 21.32 -13.89
N ARG A 204 -9.85 20.95 -13.54
CA ARG A 204 -10.64 21.61 -12.50
C ARG A 204 -10.35 21.09 -11.09
N ILE A 205 -9.74 19.91 -10.97
CA ILE A 205 -9.33 19.36 -9.67
C ILE A 205 -8.20 20.23 -9.13
N LYS A 206 -8.41 20.89 -7.98
CA LYS A 206 -7.37 21.71 -7.37
C LYS A 206 -6.39 20.83 -6.60
N SER A 207 -5.28 20.48 -7.23
CA SER A 207 -4.13 19.85 -6.58
C SER A 207 -3.06 20.88 -6.22
N ARG A 208 -2.36 20.69 -5.11
CA ARG A 208 -1.15 21.47 -4.77
C ARG A 208 0.01 21.11 -5.68
N ASN A 209 0.22 19.82 -5.88
CA ASN A 209 1.21 19.25 -6.79
C ASN A 209 0.56 18.09 -7.55
N GLY A 210 1.08 17.82 -8.75
CA GLY A 210 0.69 16.66 -9.51
C GLY A 210 1.78 16.30 -10.50
N TYR A 211 1.91 15.01 -10.78
CA TYR A 211 2.81 14.51 -11.80
C TYR A 211 2.21 13.29 -12.50
N GLU A 212 2.66 13.11 -13.73
CA GLU A 212 2.22 12.02 -14.59
C GLU A 212 3.47 11.28 -15.07
N PHE A 213 3.38 9.96 -15.09
CA PHE A 213 4.39 9.10 -15.68
C PHE A 213 3.74 8.29 -16.79
N GLU A 214 4.41 8.18 -17.92
CA GLU A 214 3.96 7.35 -19.04
C GLU A 214 5.16 6.54 -19.54
N ASN A 215 4.92 5.26 -19.84
CA ASN A 215 5.97 4.46 -20.44
C ASN A 215 6.16 4.81 -21.93
N ASN A 216 7.35 4.54 -22.48
CA ASN A 216 7.68 4.86 -23.88
C ASN A 216 6.75 4.20 -24.93
N ARG A 217 5.97 3.19 -24.53
CA ARG A 217 5.02 2.47 -25.39
C ARG A 217 3.57 2.95 -25.24
N GLN A 218 3.31 3.93 -24.36
CA GLN A 218 1.97 4.44 -24.02
C GLN A 218 0.98 3.35 -23.57
N GLU A 219 1.49 2.20 -23.13
CA GLU A 219 0.67 1.08 -22.64
C GLU A 219 0.27 1.27 -21.17
N TRP A 220 0.98 2.15 -20.45
CA TRP A 220 0.78 2.44 -19.04
C TRP A 220 0.98 3.93 -18.77
N LYS A 221 0.03 4.50 -18.03
CA LYS A 221 0.12 5.85 -17.48
C LYS A 221 -0.21 5.83 -15.98
N SER A 222 0.64 6.46 -15.18
CA SER A 222 0.39 6.73 -13.77
C SER A 222 0.13 8.21 -13.57
N VAL A 223 -0.84 8.52 -12.72
CA VAL A 223 -1.24 9.88 -12.38
C VAL A 223 -1.21 10.03 -10.87
N HIS A 224 -0.60 11.10 -10.39
CA HIS A 224 -0.49 11.41 -8.98
C HIS A 224 -0.93 12.84 -8.72
N LEU A 225 -1.85 13.03 -7.77
CA LEU A 225 -2.32 14.34 -7.34
C LEU A 225 -2.27 14.48 -5.81
N GLU A 226 -1.74 15.61 -5.35
CA GLU A 226 -1.73 16.01 -3.95
C GLU A 226 -2.89 16.98 -3.68
N LEU A 227 -3.95 16.50 -3.03
CA LEU A 227 -5.15 17.29 -2.73
C LEU A 227 -5.02 17.93 -1.35
N ASN A 228 -4.87 19.26 -1.26
CA ASN A 228 -4.76 20.04 -0.02
C ASN A 228 -3.92 19.43 1.13
N THR A 229 -2.88 18.68 0.79
CA THR A 229 -2.26 17.76 1.74
C THR A 229 -1.08 18.36 2.50
N ASN A 230 -0.92 17.89 3.74
CA ASN A 230 0.29 17.97 4.56
C ASN A 230 0.65 16.55 5.09
N PHE A 231 0.60 15.50 4.27
CA PHE A 231 1.00 14.16 4.72
C PHE A 231 2.41 14.20 5.28
N LYS A 232 2.55 13.73 6.51
CA LYS A 232 3.85 13.32 7.03
C LYS A 232 4.02 11.87 6.62
N ASP A 233 4.68 11.63 5.48
CA ASP A 233 5.19 10.29 5.20
C ASP A 233 6.06 9.83 6.37
N ALA A 234 6.10 8.52 6.63
CA ALA A 234 6.98 7.98 7.64
C ALA A 234 8.43 8.40 7.31
N ILE A 235 9.05 9.17 8.20
CA ILE A 235 10.41 9.68 7.98
C ILE A 235 11.36 8.48 7.99
N SER A 236 12.06 8.29 6.88
CA SER A 236 13.17 7.35 6.78
C SER A 236 14.48 8.06 6.99
N PHE A 237 15.39 7.42 7.73
CA PHE A 237 16.73 7.91 7.99
C PHE A 237 17.79 7.33 7.06
N TYR A 238 17.39 6.52 6.07
CA TYR A 238 18.33 5.85 5.16
C TYR A 238 18.89 6.81 4.12
N ARG A 239 20.21 6.78 3.96
CA ARG A 239 20.96 7.49 2.92
C ARG A 239 21.62 6.46 2.01
N LEU A 240 21.93 6.87 0.77
CA LEU A 240 22.66 6.00 -0.18
C LEU A 240 24.00 5.50 0.40
N GLY A 241 24.65 6.29 1.25
CA GLY A 241 25.89 5.91 1.94
C GLY A 241 25.69 5.04 3.18
N ASP A 242 24.46 4.75 3.63
CA ASP A 242 24.23 3.91 4.82
C ASP A 242 24.38 2.40 4.51
N TYR A 243 24.51 2.02 3.23
CA TYR A 243 24.76 0.63 2.81
C TYR A 243 25.65 0.58 1.58
N ASP A 244 26.87 0.05 1.74
CA ASP A 244 27.78 -0.19 0.63
C ASP A 244 27.46 -1.53 -0.06
N ARG A 245 27.40 -1.54 -1.39
CA ARG A 245 27.22 -2.78 -2.16
C ARG A 245 28.42 -3.72 -2.03
N GLU A 246 29.59 -3.22 -1.68
CA GLU A 246 30.76 -4.05 -1.36
C GLU A 246 30.50 -4.99 -0.17
N ILE A 247 29.56 -4.65 0.73
CA ILE A 247 29.13 -5.53 1.82
C ILE A 247 28.64 -6.87 1.27
N ASP A 248 27.99 -6.91 0.10
CA ASP A 248 27.53 -8.17 -0.49
C ASP A 248 28.68 -9.15 -0.78
N ASN A 249 29.90 -8.65 -0.98
CA ASN A 249 31.10 -9.48 -1.17
C ASN A 249 31.73 -9.95 0.16
N ILE A 250 31.36 -9.32 1.27
CA ILE A 250 31.93 -9.56 2.62
C ILE A 250 31.04 -10.51 3.43
N ILE A 251 29.77 -10.68 3.03
CA ILE A 251 28.80 -11.49 3.78
C ILE A 251 29.21 -12.95 3.77
N ASN A 252 29.66 -13.40 4.94
CA ASN A 252 30.10 -14.75 5.20
C ASN A 252 29.18 -15.42 6.23
N ASN A 253 29.44 -16.71 6.49
CA ASN A 253 28.67 -17.52 7.44
C ASN A 253 28.67 -16.95 8.86
N GLU A 254 29.73 -16.26 9.27
CA GLU A 254 29.82 -15.62 10.58
C GLU A 254 28.84 -14.45 10.69
N ILE A 255 28.80 -13.56 9.70
CA ILE A 255 27.87 -12.43 9.68
C ILE A 255 26.42 -12.91 9.61
N LEU A 256 26.12 -13.93 8.78
CA LEU A 256 24.78 -14.53 8.72
C LEU A 256 24.36 -15.11 10.08
N THR A 257 25.30 -15.70 10.82
CA THR A 257 25.06 -16.19 12.19
C THR A 257 24.75 -15.03 13.14
N GLN A 258 25.50 -13.92 13.06
CA GLN A 258 25.23 -12.72 13.86
C GLN A 258 23.86 -12.11 13.54
N ILE A 259 23.48 -12.05 12.26
CA ILE A 259 22.15 -11.58 11.81
C ILE A 259 21.04 -12.42 12.43
N LEU A 260 21.16 -13.75 12.42
CA LEU A 260 20.18 -14.66 13.04
C LEU A 260 19.98 -14.35 14.52
N PHE A 261 21.07 -14.26 15.29
CA PHE A 261 20.97 -14.01 16.72
C PHE A 261 20.47 -12.60 17.02
N ASN A 262 20.85 -11.60 16.23
CA ASN A 262 20.31 -10.26 16.34
C ASN A 262 18.78 -10.25 16.14
N ALA A 263 18.28 -10.95 15.11
CA ALA A 263 16.85 -11.07 14.87
C ALA A 263 16.13 -11.75 16.06
N ILE A 264 16.68 -12.85 16.59
CA ILE A 264 16.11 -13.54 17.75
C ILE A 264 16.07 -12.64 19.00
N LYS A 265 17.12 -11.83 19.21
CA LYS A 265 17.17 -10.84 20.30
C LYS A 265 16.10 -9.77 20.13
N VAL A 266 15.95 -9.21 18.93
CA VAL A 266 14.89 -8.23 18.63
C VAL A 266 13.51 -8.83 18.88
N ILE A 267 13.23 -10.05 18.43
CA ILE A 267 11.98 -10.74 18.69
C ILE A 267 11.74 -10.95 20.19
N SER A 268 12.76 -11.41 20.93
CA SER A 268 12.66 -11.65 22.36
C SER A 268 12.39 -10.35 23.13
N TYR A 269 13.11 -9.28 22.77
CA TYR A 269 12.87 -7.94 23.30
C TYR A 269 11.43 -7.48 23.03
N CYS A 270 10.94 -7.61 21.80
CA CYS A 270 9.58 -7.22 21.41
C CYS A 270 8.48 -8.09 22.04
N TYR A 271 8.79 -9.33 22.42
CA TYR A 271 7.85 -10.19 23.14
C TYR A 271 7.77 -9.83 24.63
N LEU A 272 8.93 -9.58 25.25
CA LEU A 272 9.03 -9.23 26.68
C LEU A 272 8.54 -7.81 26.99
N ASN A 273 8.73 -6.89 26.04
CA ASN A 273 8.21 -5.55 26.11
C ASN A 273 6.87 -5.47 25.38
N ASN A 274 5.92 -4.67 25.85
CA ASN A 274 4.65 -4.54 25.17
C ASN A 274 4.84 -3.87 23.80
N LEU A 275 4.33 -4.51 22.74
CA LEU A 275 4.25 -3.89 21.42
C LEU A 275 3.24 -2.73 21.39
N PRO A 276 3.47 -1.72 20.52
CA PRO A 276 2.43 -0.78 20.12
C PRO A 276 1.16 -1.49 19.65
N SER A 277 -0.01 -0.89 19.89
CA SER A 277 -1.31 -1.47 19.48
C SER A 277 -1.40 -1.69 17.96
N SER A 278 -0.74 -0.85 17.16
CA SER A 278 -0.65 -0.97 15.70
C SER A 278 0.05 -2.26 15.24
N LEU A 279 0.84 -2.89 16.11
CA LEU A 279 1.53 -4.17 15.88
C LEU A 279 0.87 -5.35 16.61
N SER A 280 -0.31 -5.16 17.21
CA SER A 280 -1.03 -6.24 17.91
C SER A 280 -1.30 -7.47 17.04
N TYR A 281 -1.43 -7.28 15.73
CA TYR A 281 -1.75 -8.33 14.76
C TYR A 281 -0.63 -9.37 14.56
N ILE A 282 0.62 -9.08 14.94
CA ILE A 282 1.75 -10.03 14.87
C ILE A 282 2.02 -10.76 16.20
N ARG A 283 1.17 -10.57 17.22
CA ARG A 283 1.43 -11.09 18.57
C ARG A 283 1.47 -12.61 18.62
N GLU A 284 0.65 -13.30 17.84
CA GLU A 284 0.67 -14.77 17.76
C GLU A 284 1.97 -15.29 17.15
N ASP A 285 2.48 -14.62 16.10
CA ASP A 285 3.75 -14.98 15.48
C ASP A 285 4.94 -14.71 16.43
N LEU A 286 4.92 -13.60 17.17
CA LEU A 286 5.92 -13.33 18.20
C LEU A 286 5.92 -14.39 19.31
N ASN A 287 4.73 -14.77 19.79
CA ASN A 287 4.58 -15.82 20.80
C ASN A 287 5.12 -17.16 20.30
N TYR A 288 4.80 -17.52 19.05
CA TYR A 288 5.35 -18.71 18.41
C TYR A 288 6.88 -18.66 18.38
N LEU A 289 7.46 -17.57 17.88
CA LEU A 289 8.92 -17.44 17.75
C LEU A 289 9.61 -17.48 19.12
N TYR A 290 9.09 -16.75 20.11
CA TYR A 290 9.67 -16.74 21.44
C TYR A 290 9.65 -18.12 22.10
N LYS A 291 8.50 -18.81 22.08
CA LYS A 291 8.35 -20.15 22.69
C LYS A 291 9.17 -21.21 21.98
N ASN A 292 9.37 -21.06 20.67
CA ASN A 292 10.08 -22.05 19.86
C ASN A 292 11.54 -21.66 19.63
N LYS A 293 12.11 -20.61 20.24
CA LYS A 293 13.49 -20.19 19.93
C LYS A 293 14.54 -21.27 20.15
N ILE A 294 14.31 -22.16 21.13
CA ILE A 294 15.14 -23.33 21.46
C ILE A 294 14.56 -24.68 21.01
N ASN A 295 13.45 -24.71 20.28
CA ASN A 295 12.86 -25.97 19.80
C ASN A 295 13.46 -26.38 18.45
N GLU A 296 14.31 -27.41 18.43
CA GLU A 296 15.00 -27.85 17.20
C GLU A 296 14.03 -28.23 16.06
N GLU A 297 12.86 -28.79 16.39
CA GLU A 297 11.86 -29.31 15.45
C GLU A 297 10.86 -28.24 14.97
N ALA A 298 11.09 -26.97 15.30
CA ALA A 298 10.21 -25.87 14.92
C ALA A 298 10.26 -25.60 13.40
N ASN A 299 9.39 -26.28 12.65
CA ASN A 299 9.28 -26.12 11.21
C ASN A 299 8.97 -24.67 10.81
N GLY A 300 9.65 -24.18 9.77
CA GLY A 300 9.44 -22.83 9.23
C GLY A 300 9.88 -21.69 10.14
N TYR A 301 10.65 -21.97 11.20
CA TYR A 301 11.07 -20.97 12.18
C TYR A 301 11.83 -19.80 11.54
N ILE A 302 12.79 -20.08 10.65
CA ILE A 302 13.61 -19.03 10.00
C ILE A 302 12.76 -18.10 9.13
N GLN A 303 11.84 -18.64 8.34
CA GLN A 303 10.98 -17.83 7.48
C GLN A 303 10.01 -16.99 8.31
N LYS A 304 9.44 -17.54 9.39
CA LYS A 304 8.57 -16.77 10.28
C LYS A 304 9.36 -15.69 11.04
N LEU A 305 10.59 -16.00 11.48
CA LEU A 305 11.51 -15.05 12.11
C LEU A 305 11.80 -13.89 11.15
N ALA A 306 12.16 -14.20 9.91
CA ALA A 306 12.44 -13.19 8.88
C ALA A 306 11.21 -12.30 8.61
N LYS A 307 10.01 -12.87 8.45
CA LYS A 307 8.79 -12.09 8.26
C LYS A 307 8.54 -11.11 9.40
N VAL A 308 8.55 -11.59 10.65
CA VAL A 308 8.27 -10.74 11.81
C VAL A 308 9.37 -9.69 11.99
N PHE A 309 10.64 -10.06 11.80
CA PHE A 309 11.75 -9.10 11.86
C PHE A 309 11.58 -7.97 10.84
N LEU A 310 11.24 -8.30 9.59
CA LEU A 310 11.02 -7.30 8.53
C LEU A 310 9.82 -6.40 8.81
N ILE A 311 8.74 -6.94 9.37
CA ILE A 311 7.58 -6.14 9.82
C ILE A 311 8.00 -5.13 10.89
N LEU A 312 8.84 -5.55 11.84
CA LEU A 312 9.32 -4.72 12.93
C LEU A 312 10.36 -3.69 12.48
N PHE A 313 11.18 -4.01 11.48
CA PHE A 313 12.40 -3.26 11.15
C PHE A 313 12.17 -1.78 10.83
N ASP A 314 11.24 -1.49 9.93
CA ASP A 314 10.93 -0.11 9.52
C ASP A 314 9.82 0.52 10.40
N THR A 315 9.04 -0.32 11.09
CA THR A 315 7.93 0.12 11.96
C THR A 315 8.44 0.60 13.32
N LEU A 316 9.38 -0.13 13.91
CA LEU A 316 10.12 0.30 15.09
C LEU A 316 11.35 1.11 14.61
N PRO A 317 11.70 2.24 15.25
CA PRO A 317 12.86 3.03 14.85
C PRO A 317 14.17 2.34 15.26
N LEU A 318 14.53 1.22 14.61
CA LEU A 318 15.79 0.51 14.89
C LEU A 318 17.02 1.33 14.48
N ILE A 319 16.87 2.19 13.48
CA ILE A 319 17.89 3.13 13.03
C ILE A 319 17.40 4.55 13.35
N GLU A 320 18.20 5.25 14.15
CA GLU A 320 17.98 6.62 14.59
C GLU A 320 19.09 7.54 14.01
N SER A 321 18.94 8.85 14.17
CA SER A 321 19.96 9.82 13.74
C SER A 321 21.30 9.66 14.44
N SER A 322 21.30 9.04 15.63
CA SER A 322 22.45 8.75 16.47
C SER A 322 23.13 7.41 16.15
N THR A 323 22.49 6.54 15.36
CA THR A 323 23.02 5.21 15.03
C THR A 323 24.31 5.32 14.22
N SER A 324 25.35 4.60 14.64
CA SER A 324 26.65 4.62 13.98
C SER A 324 26.60 4.02 12.58
N GLN A 325 27.50 4.45 11.68
CA GLN A 325 27.55 3.96 10.30
C GLN A 325 27.67 2.42 10.22
N LYS A 326 28.60 1.82 10.99
CA LYS A 326 28.80 0.37 11.03
C LYS A 326 27.56 -0.39 11.51
N GLU A 327 26.83 0.19 12.46
CA GLU A 327 25.60 -0.41 12.97
C GLU A 327 24.46 -0.31 11.96
N LYS A 328 24.32 0.82 11.26
CA LYS A 328 23.38 0.97 10.15
C LYS A 328 23.65 -0.07 9.06
N GLU A 329 24.90 -0.21 8.63
CA GLU A 329 25.31 -1.20 7.64
C GLU A 329 24.90 -2.62 8.05
N PHE A 330 25.19 -3.01 9.30
CA PHE A 330 24.82 -4.31 9.83
C PHE A 330 23.30 -4.51 9.90
N LEU A 331 22.54 -3.50 10.33
CA LEU A 331 21.08 -3.57 10.42
C LEU A 331 20.44 -3.65 9.03
N ILE A 332 20.90 -2.85 8.07
CA ILE A 332 20.41 -2.88 6.68
C ILE A 332 20.79 -4.21 6.02
N ALA A 333 21.99 -4.75 6.28
CA ALA A 333 22.36 -6.10 5.88
C ALA A 333 21.43 -7.15 6.51
N SER A 334 21.10 -7.01 7.80
CA SER A 334 20.15 -7.91 8.48
C SER A 334 18.79 -7.92 7.77
N LYS A 335 18.24 -6.74 7.44
CA LYS A 335 17.02 -6.59 6.64
C LYS A 335 17.15 -7.32 5.29
N LYS A 336 18.23 -7.06 4.55
CA LYS A 336 18.48 -7.68 3.24
C LYS A 336 18.52 -9.22 3.32
N TYR A 337 19.38 -9.78 4.15
CA TYR A 337 19.62 -11.23 4.16
C TYR A 337 18.51 -12.03 4.83
N LEU A 338 17.74 -11.43 5.74
CA LEU A 338 16.49 -12.05 6.21
C LEU A 338 15.42 -12.02 5.12
N ALA A 339 15.32 -10.94 4.33
CA ALA A 339 14.44 -10.91 3.16
C ALA A 339 14.81 -11.96 2.09
N LEU A 340 16.11 -12.28 1.92
CA LEU A 340 16.55 -13.35 1.03
C LEU A 340 15.91 -14.71 1.38
N THR A 341 15.71 -15.03 2.67
CA THR A 341 15.04 -16.28 3.09
C THR A 341 13.58 -16.40 2.64
N LEU A 342 12.97 -15.28 2.24
CA LEU A 342 11.60 -15.21 1.72
C LEU A 342 11.54 -15.13 0.19
N HIS A 343 12.69 -14.96 -0.47
CA HIS A 343 12.79 -14.75 -1.91
C HIS A 343 12.85 -16.07 -2.71
N LYS A 344 11.75 -16.83 -2.70
CA LYS A 344 11.62 -18.20 -3.24
C LYS A 344 12.12 -18.43 -4.69
N SER A 345 12.23 -17.38 -5.52
CA SER A 345 12.70 -17.53 -6.90
C SER A 345 14.22 -17.51 -7.06
N LEU A 346 14.99 -17.30 -5.98
CA LEU A 346 16.45 -17.33 -6.00
C LEU A 346 16.96 -18.61 -5.36
N ILE A 347 17.89 -19.31 -6.02
CA ILE A 347 18.52 -20.52 -5.47
C ILE A 347 19.18 -20.23 -4.11
N HIS A 348 19.83 -19.07 -3.98
CA HIS A 348 20.45 -18.63 -2.74
C HIS A 348 19.45 -18.50 -1.57
N SER A 349 18.16 -18.31 -1.83
CA SER A 349 17.12 -18.24 -0.79
C SER A 349 17.03 -19.54 0.01
N ALA A 350 17.01 -20.68 -0.67
CA ALA A 350 16.96 -22.00 -0.04
C ALA A 350 18.25 -22.25 0.76
N ASN A 351 19.41 -22.03 0.14
CA ASN A 351 20.71 -22.23 0.79
C ASN A 351 20.87 -21.37 2.05
N THR A 352 20.49 -20.09 2.01
CA THR A 352 20.54 -19.22 3.19
C THR A 352 19.58 -19.71 4.28
N THR A 353 18.38 -20.13 3.91
CA THR A 353 17.39 -20.64 4.86
C THR A 353 17.88 -21.91 5.55
N ASP A 354 18.43 -22.85 4.79
CA ASP A 354 18.98 -24.11 5.30
C ASP A 354 20.19 -23.85 6.20
N PHE A 355 21.11 -22.99 5.76
CA PHE A 355 22.27 -22.59 6.56
C PHE A 355 21.84 -22.00 7.92
N LEU A 356 20.92 -21.03 7.93
CA LEU A 356 20.44 -20.41 9.17
C LEU A 356 19.71 -21.42 10.07
N SER A 357 18.99 -22.37 9.47
CA SER A 357 18.32 -23.45 10.22
C SER A 357 19.32 -24.38 10.89
N GLU A 358 20.39 -24.77 10.19
CA GLU A 358 21.43 -25.64 10.73
C GLU A 358 22.28 -24.93 11.80
N VAL A 359 22.65 -23.67 11.58
CA VAL A 359 23.32 -22.83 12.59
C VAL A 359 22.47 -22.73 13.86
N ARG A 360 21.16 -22.54 13.71
CA ARG A 360 20.23 -22.52 14.84
C ARG A 360 20.26 -23.84 15.59
N LYS A 361 20.03 -24.98 14.92
CA LYS A 361 20.03 -26.31 15.57
C LYS A 361 21.35 -26.61 16.26
N LEU A 362 22.48 -26.32 15.60
CA LEU A 362 23.81 -26.52 16.15
C LEU A 362 24.01 -25.73 17.45
N ASN A 363 23.59 -24.46 17.48
CA ASN A 363 23.73 -23.63 18.67
C ASN A 363 22.70 -23.96 19.76
N ILE A 364 21.51 -24.47 19.44
CA ILE A 364 20.62 -25.01 20.48
C ILE A 364 21.31 -26.14 21.25
N ARG A 365 22.04 -27.01 20.55
CA ARG A 365 22.75 -28.14 21.16
C ARG A 365 24.01 -27.73 21.91
N ARG A 366 24.77 -26.77 21.38
CA ARG A 366 26.11 -26.44 21.86
C ARG A 366 26.16 -25.21 22.78
N ASN A 367 25.35 -24.20 22.48
CA ASN A 367 25.40 -22.87 23.09
C ASN A 367 23.97 -22.31 23.32
N PRO A 368 23.09 -23.01 24.06
CA PRO A 368 21.69 -22.61 24.22
C PRO A 368 21.52 -21.23 24.86
N GLU A 369 22.52 -20.75 25.62
CA GLU A 369 22.54 -19.43 26.24
C GLU A 369 22.55 -18.27 25.23
N LEU A 370 22.96 -18.50 23.98
CA LEU A 370 22.91 -17.48 22.91
C LEU A 370 21.48 -17.07 22.55
N PHE A 371 20.47 -17.85 22.97
CA PHE A 371 19.07 -17.60 22.71
C PHE A 371 18.36 -16.86 23.85
N ASN A 372 19.00 -16.62 24.99
CA ASN A 372 18.36 -16.04 26.16
C ASN A 372 18.10 -14.54 26.03
#